data_AF-A0A2R6HFY7-F1
#
_entry.id   AF-A0A2R6HFY7-F1
#
_cell.length_a   1.000
_cell.length_b   1.000
_cell.length_c   1.000
_cell.angle_alpha   90.00
_cell.angle_beta   90.00
_cell.angle_gamma   90.00
#
_symmetry.space_group_name_H-M   'P 1'
#
loop_
_entity.id
_entity.type
_entity.pdbx_description
1 polymer ?
#
loop_
_entity_poly.entity_id
_entity_poly.type
_entity_poly.pdbx_seq_one_letter_code
_entity_poly.pdbx_strand_id
1 'polypeptide(L)'
;MVEPDERVLEEATARRRKLRPGELVELVERHGSRDRPGVARDVIETHAAALNERLRGQFDAGTVRDAIDERLTESETWVDENALYAVGDRVSVYPARWHETLGGSTDLPAYVEFLREATAFREDVDSGGRGRGVPKDALLDAVSVIGRVERRAAKARLDELRKEGVVAEDADQHPESRVRLT
;
A
#
# COMPACT_ATOMS: atom_id res chain seq x y z
N MET A 1 -1.10 -18.52 -17.67
CA MET A 1 -1.75 -17.21 -17.51
C MET A 1 -2.13 -17.07 -16.06
N VAL A 2 -1.82 -15.92 -15.45
CA VAL A 2 -2.29 -15.61 -14.09
C VAL A 2 -3.75 -15.20 -14.19
N GLU A 3 -4.60 -15.73 -13.32
CA GLU A 3 -6.01 -15.31 -13.25
C GLU A 3 -6.11 -14.03 -12.41
N PRO A 4 -6.82 -12.98 -12.87
CA PRO A 4 -6.95 -11.74 -12.11
C PRO A 4 -7.75 -11.98 -10.82
N ASP A 5 -7.29 -11.42 -9.70
CA ASP A 5 -7.97 -11.52 -8.42
C ASP A 5 -9.25 -10.67 -8.46
N GLU A 6 -10.40 -11.32 -8.26
CA GLU A 6 -11.71 -10.66 -8.32
C GLU A 6 -11.83 -9.53 -7.28
N ARG A 7 -11.16 -9.61 -6.13
CA ARG A 7 -11.15 -8.54 -5.12
C ARG A 7 -10.51 -7.27 -5.66
N VAL A 8 -9.42 -7.40 -6.43
CA VAL A 8 -8.79 -6.26 -7.12
C VAL A 8 -9.77 -5.65 -8.12
N LEU A 9 -10.43 -6.48 -8.92
CA LEU A 9 -11.38 -6.02 -9.95
C LEU A 9 -12.60 -5.34 -9.34
N GLU A 10 -13.16 -5.87 -8.25
CA GLU A 10 -14.26 -5.28 -7.50
C GLU A 10 -13.88 -3.91 -6.92
N GLU A 11 -12.74 -3.82 -6.25
CA GLU A 11 -12.29 -2.58 -5.62
C GLU A 11 -11.89 -1.51 -6.65
N ALA A 12 -11.27 -1.92 -7.75
CA ALA A 12 -10.95 -1.07 -8.88
C ALA A 12 -12.23 -0.56 -9.57
N THR A 13 -13.21 -1.45 -9.77
CA THR A 13 -14.52 -1.10 -10.35
C THR A 13 -15.28 -0.12 -9.46
N ALA A 14 -15.20 -0.25 -8.13
CA ALA A 14 -15.82 0.69 -7.21
C ALA A 14 -15.27 2.12 -7.37
N ARG A 15 -13.99 2.26 -7.74
CA ARG A 15 -13.32 3.55 -8.00
C ARG A 15 -13.61 4.12 -9.40
N ARG A 16 -14.05 3.29 -10.36
CA ARG A 16 -14.42 3.65 -11.75
C ARG A 16 -13.38 4.59 -12.40
N ARG A 17 -13.85 5.73 -12.93
CA ARG A 17 -13.06 6.73 -13.67
C ARG A 17 -12.03 7.49 -12.83
N LYS A 18 -12.02 7.31 -11.51
CA LYS A 18 -11.04 7.94 -10.63
C LYS A 18 -9.80 7.08 -10.42
N LEU A 19 -9.84 5.81 -10.82
CA LEU A 19 -8.71 4.89 -10.63
C LEU A 19 -7.53 5.33 -11.50
N ARG A 20 -6.42 5.64 -10.85
CA ARG A 20 -5.14 5.93 -11.50
C ARG A 20 -4.34 4.65 -11.69
N PRO A 21 -3.45 4.58 -12.70
CA PRO A 21 -2.60 3.40 -12.89
C PRO A 21 -1.77 3.01 -11.66
N GLY A 22 -1.23 3.98 -10.91
CA GLY A 22 -0.52 3.70 -9.64
C GLY A 22 -1.41 3.07 -8.56
N GLU A 23 -2.67 3.50 -8.47
CA GLU A 23 -3.64 2.92 -7.54
C GLU A 23 -4.01 1.47 -7.94
N LEU A 24 -3.96 1.14 -9.23
CA LEU A 24 -4.10 -0.26 -9.67
C LEU A 24 -2.92 -1.10 -9.19
N VAL A 25 -1.68 -0.62 -9.31
CA VAL A 25 -0.49 -1.33 -8.80
C VAL A 25 -0.62 -1.61 -7.31
N GLU A 26 -1.01 -0.59 -6.54
CA GLU A 26 -1.26 -0.70 -5.10
C GLU A 26 -2.30 -1.78 -4.77
N LEU A 27 -3.42 -1.81 -5.50
CA LEU A 27 -4.46 -2.82 -5.32
C LEU A 27 -3.96 -4.23 -5.64
N VAL A 28 -3.24 -4.38 -6.76
CA VAL A 28 -2.69 -5.68 -7.16
C VAL A 28 -1.66 -6.16 -6.15
N GLU A 29 -0.81 -5.29 -5.62
CA GLU A 29 0.18 -5.67 -4.61
C GLU A 29 -0.46 -6.04 -3.28
N ARG A 30 -1.45 -5.26 -2.83
CA ARG A 30 -2.16 -5.51 -1.56
C ARG A 30 -2.88 -6.85 -1.54
N HIS A 31 -3.51 -7.23 -2.66
CA HIS A 31 -4.33 -8.45 -2.76
C HIS A 31 -3.63 -9.63 -3.43
N GLY A 32 -2.51 -9.38 -4.12
CA GLY A 32 -1.77 -10.38 -4.89
C GLY A 32 -0.96 -11.38 -4.06
N SER A 33 -0.12 -12.16 -4.74
CA SER A 33 0.75 -13.15 -4.09
C SER A 33 1.65 -12.50 -3.04
N ARG A 34 1.72 -13.15 -1.88
CA ARG A 34 2.45 -12.71 -0.68
C ARG A 34 3.79 -13.42 -0.51
N ASP A 35 4.23 -14.17 -1.53
CA ASP A 35 5.40 -15.04 -1.44
C ASP A 35 6.73 -14.26 -1.55
N ARG A 36 6.70 -13.11 -2.23
CA ARG A 36 7.88 -12.26 -2.48
C ARG A 36 7.49 -10.78 -2.61
N PRO A 37 8.42 -9.84 -2.38
CA PRO A 37 8.15 -8.41 -2.48
C PRO A 37 7.70 -8.01 -3.89
N GLY A 38 6.83 -7.00 -3.98
CA GLY A 38 6.38 -6.44 -5.25
C GLY A 38 5.55 -7.39 -6.12
N VAL A 39 5.15 -6.88 -7.27
CA VAL A 39 4.31 -7.53 -8.27
C VAL A 39 5.06 -7.58 -9.61
N ALA A 40 4.94 -8.70 -10.32
CA ALA A 40 5.47 -8.78 -11.67
C ALA A 40 4.60 -7.95 -12.62
N ARG A 41 5.22 -7.27 -13.58
CA ARG A 41 4.53 -6.35 -14.51
C ARG A 41 3.44 -7.05 -15.31
N ASP A 42 3.66 -8.30 -15.71
CA ASP A 42 2.68 -9.13 -16.44
C ASP A 42 1.40 -9.37 -15.63
N VAL A 43 1.50 -9.53 -14.31
CA VAL A 43 0.34 -9.65 -13.41
C VAL A 43 -0.45 -8.35 -13.39
N ILE A 44 0.23 -7.20 -13.33
CA ILE A 44 -0.42 -5.87 -13.34
C ILE A 44 -1.13 -5.64 -14.68
N GLU A 45 -0.46 -5.94 -15.79
CA GLU A 45 -1.02 -5.84 -17.14
C GLU A 45 -2.24 -6.76 -17.33
N THR A 46 -2.21 -7.96 -16.74
CA THR A 46 -3.35 -8.89 -16.75
C THR A 46 -4.57 -8.30 -16.03
N HIS A 47 -4.37 -7.68 -14.87
CA HIS A 47 -5.46 -7.00 -14.16
C HIS A 47 -5.96 -5.76 -14.90
N ALA A 48 -5.06 -5.00 -15.52
CA ALA A 48 -5.41 -3.84 -16.34
C ALA A 48 -6.30 -4.24 -17.53
N ALA A 49 -5.95 -5.31 -18.24
CA ALA A 49 -6.74 -5.83 -19.35
C ALA A 49 -8.13 -6.30 -18.89
N ALA A 50 -8.20 -7.09 -17.81
CA ALA A 50 -9.47 -7.55 -17.24
C ALA A 50 -10.36 -6.39 -16.78
N LEU A 51 -9.78 -5.35 -16.17
CA LEU A 51 -10.50 -4.17 -15.75
C LEU A 51 -11.03 -3.36 -16.93
N ASN A 52 -10.23 -3.20 -18.00
CA ASN A 52 -10.65 -2.55 -19.23
C ASN A 52 -11.87 -3.27 -19.86
N GLU A 53 -11.85 -4.60 -19.92
CA GLU A 53 -12.98 -5.40 -20.40
C GLU A 53 -14.21 -5.22 -19.53
N ARG A 54 -14.07 -5.36 -18.20
CA ARG A 54 -15.16 -5.21 -17.22
C ARG A 54 -15.81 -3.83 -17.27
N LEU A 55 -15.00 -2.79 -17.43
CA LEU A 55 -15.45 -1.41 -17.53
C LEU A 55 -15.78 -0.97 -18.97
N ARG A 56 -15.79 -1.91 -19.93
CA ARG A 56 -16.16 -1.68 -21.34
C ARG A 56 -15.37 -0.52 -21.98
N GLY A 57 -14.05 -0.51 -21.82
CA GLY A 57 -13.20 0.52 -22.43
C GLY A 57 -13.04 1.80 -21.62
N GLN A 58 -13.66 1.93 -20.44
CA GLN A 58 -13.56 3.15 -19.64
C GLN A 58 -12.25 3.29 -18.85
N PHE A 59 -11.43 2.25 -18.83
CA PHE A 59 -10.10 2.24 -18.22
C PHE A 59 -9.08 1.92 -19.30
N ASP A 60 -8.12 2.81 -19.52
CA ASP A 60 -7.13 2.63 -20.57
C ASP A 60 -5.98 1.72 -20.09
N ALA A 61 -6.13 0.42 -20.33
CA ALA A 61 -5.11 -0.57 -20.00
C ALA A 61 -3.77 -0.31 -20.73
N GLY A 62 -3.79 0.33 -21.90
CA GLY A 62 -2.58 0.62 -22.67
C GLY A 62 -1.66 1.61 -21.97
N THR A 63 -2.23 2.51 -21.16
CA THR A 63 -1.46 3.54 -20.42
C THR A 63 -0.80 3.02 -19.15
N VAL A 64 -1.15 1.82 -18.68
CA VAL A 64 -0.64 1.29 -17.41
C VAL A 64 0.86 1.04 -17.46
N ARG A 65 1.37 0.50 -18.56
CA ARG A 65 2.81 0.27 -18.73
C ARG A 65 3.59 1.57 -18.68
N ASP A 66 3.18 2.55 -19.49
CA ASP A 66 3.83 3.86 -19.54
C ASP A 66 3.79 4.55 -18.17
N ALA A 67 2.65 4.46 -17.48
CA ALA A 67 2.49 5.02 -16.16
C ALA A 67 3.39 4.36 -15.10
N ILE A 68 3.67 3.05 -15.22
CA ILE A 68 4.65 2.35 -14.38
C ILE A 68 6.05 2.89 -14.69
N ASP A 69 6.43 2.94 -15.97
CA ASP A 69 7.78 3.37 -16.39
C ASP A 69 8.08 4.82 -15.99
N GLU A 70 7.11 5.72 -16.06
CA GLU A 70 7.23 7.11 -15.61
C GLU A 70 7.48 7.25 -14.10
N ARG A 71 6.92 6.35 -13.29
CA ARG A 71 6.92 6.44 -11.82
C ARG A 71 7.97 5.54 -11.19
N LEU A 72 8.55 4.63 -11.95
CA LEU A 72 9.49 3.64 -11.45
C LEU A 72 10.81 4.30 -11.05
N THR A 73 11.26 4.01 -9.84
CA THR A 73 12.53 4.46 -9.29
C THR A 73 13.29 3.30 -8.66
N GLU A 74 14.61 3.38 -8.71
CA GLU A 74 15.52 2.47 -8.02
C GLU A 74 15.90 2.98 -6.61
N SER A 75 15.25 4.05 -6.14
CA SER A 75 15.47 4.59 -4.80
C SER A 75 15.19 3.54 -3.73
N GLU A 76 16.16 3.30 -2.86
CA GLU A 76 16.00 2.44 -1.69
C GLU A 76 15.26 3.13 -0.53
N THR A 77 14.97 4.42 -0.66
CA THR A 77 14.23 5.22 0.32
C THR A 77 12.93 5.74 -0.27
N TRP A 78 11.97 6.04 0.61
CA TRP A 78 10.70 6.64 0.22
C TRP A 78 10.92 8.03 -0.39
N VAL A 79 10.44 8.23 -1.62
CA VAL A 79 10.52 9.49 -2.33
C VAL A 79 9.20 10.25 -2.19
N ASP A 80 8.10 9.63 -2.62
CA ASP A 80 6.74 10.16 -2.49
C ASP A 80 5.70 9.03 -2.67
N GLU A 81 4.43 9.39 -2.51
CA GLU A 81 3.25 8.51 -2.59
C GLU A 81 2.86 8.05 -4.01
N ASN A 82 3.37 8.70 -5.05
CA ASN A 82 3.12 8.36 -6.45
C ASN A 82 4.26 7.56 -7.08
N ALA A 83 5.40 7.45 -6.39
CA ALA A 83 6.54 6.67 -6.83
C ALA A 83 6.26 5.17 -6.76
N LEU A 84 6.79 4.44 -7.74
CA LEU A 84 6.85 2.99 -7.74
C LEU A 84 8.30 2.56 -7.64
N TYR A 85 8.58 1.49 -6.92
CA TYR A 85 9.93 1.07 -6.59
C TYR A 85 10.28 -0.23 -7.28
N ALA A 86 11.46 -0.27 -7.88
CA ALA A 86 12.04 -1.51 -8.38
C ALA A 86 12.46 -2.38 -7.20
N VAL A 87 11.95 -3.62 -7.14
CA VAL A 87 12.34 -4.63 -6.15
C VAL A 87 12.71 -5.90 -6.90
N GLY A 88 13.99 -5.97 -7.30
CA GLY A 88 14.46 -6.98 -8.25
C GLY A 88 13.83 -6.78 -9.63
N ASP A 89 13.17 -7.82 -10.16
CA ASP A 89 12.44 -7.80 -11.43
C ASP A 89 10.96 -7.35 -11.29
N ARG A 90 10.58 -6.87 -10.09
CA ARG A 90 9.20 -6.58 -9.70
C ARG A 90 9.02 -5.11 -9.35
N VAL A 91 7.76 -4.70 -9.33
CA VAL A 91 7.34 -3.33 -9.00
C VAL A 91 6.60 -3.34 -7.67
N SER A 92 6.95 -2.46 -6.75
CA SER A 92 6.27 -2.30 -5.46
C SER A 92 5.88 -0.84 -5.23
N VAL A 93 4.85 -0.60 -4.44
CA VAL A 93 4.54 0.73 -3.90
C VAL A 93 5.43 1.13 -2.72
N TYR A 94 6.30 0.22 -2.25
CA TYR A 94 7.26 0.49 -1.19
C TYR A 94 8.71 0.18 -1.61
N PRO A 95 9.71 0.95 -1.13
CA PRO A 95 11.13 0.73 -1.46
C PRO A 95 11.64 -0.67 -1.07
N ALA A 96 12.63 -1.18 -1.80
CA ALA A 96 13.27 -2.48 -1.52
C ALA A 96 13.75 -2.60 -0.07
N ARG A 97 14.39 -1.55 0.47
CA ARG A 97 14.87 -1.51 1.86
C ARG A 97 13.77 -1.73 2.89
N TRP A 98 12.54 -1.29 2.62
CA TRP A 98 11.42 -1.51 3.54
C TRP A 98 11.07 -2.99 3.62
N HIS A 99 11.07 -3.67 2.47
CA HIS A 99 10.90 -5.13 2.39
C HIS A 99 12.06 -5.89 3.03
N GLU A 100 13.28 -5.40 2.94
CA GLU A 100 14.43 -6.03 3.62
C GLU A 100 14.39 -5.86 5.13
N THR A 101 13.94 -4.69 5.60
CA THR A 101 13.96 -4.35 7.03
C THR A 101 12.76 -4.94 7.78
N LEU A 102 11.57 -4.90 7.18
CA LEU A 102 10.32 -5.27 7.83
C LEU A 102 9.64 -6.49 7.19
N GLY A 103 10.17 -7.01 6.06
CA GLY A 103 9.53 -8.06 5.29
C GLY A 103 9.21 -9.31 6.11
N GLY A 104 7.95 -9.74 6.04
CA GLY A 104 7.46 -10.91 6.78
C GLY A 104 7.27 -10.69 8.29
N SER A 105 7.56 -9.49 8.81
CA SER A 105 7.24 -9.12 10.19
C SER A 105 5.78 -8.71 10.31
N THR A 106 5.19 -9.00 11.47
CA THR A 106 3.85 -8.51 11.88
C THR A 106 3.92 -7.59 13.10
N ASP A 107 5.13 -7.16 13.46
CA ASP A 107 5.43 -6.30 14.60
C ASP A 107 5.01 -4.85 14.31
N LEU A 108 3.73 -4.56 14.50
CA LEU A 108 3.14 -3.23 14.32
C LEU A 108 3.91 -2.10 15.03
N PRO A 109 4.41 -2.27 16.28
CA PRO A 109 5.31 -1.30 16.89
C PRO A 109 6.55 -0.97 16.06
N ALA A 110 7.25 -1.98 15.54
CA ALA A 110 8.40 -1.77 14.67
C ALA A 110 8.04 -1.02 13.38
N TYR A 111 6.86 -1.29 12.80
CA TYR A 111 6.35 -0.51 11.66
C TYR A 111 6.08 0.95 12.04
N VAL A 112 5.51 1.23 13.21
CA VAL A 112 5.24 2.60 13.66
C VAL A 112 6.55 3.37 13.85
N GLU A 113 7.56 2.77 14.47
CA GLU A 113 8.89 3.39 14.62
C GLU A 113 9.53 3.64 13.25
N PHE A 114 9.60 2.59 12.43
CA PHE A 114 10.24 2.65 11.13
C PHE A 114 9.56 3.69 10.22
N LEU A 115 8.23 3.71 10.13
CA LEU A 115 7.52 4.66 9.27
C LEU A 115 7.73 6.10 9.74
N ARG A 116 7.82 6.36 11.04
CA ARG A 116 8.12 7.71 11.57
C ARG A 116 9.49 8.20 11.13
N GLU A 117 10.49 7.31 11.10
CA GLU A 117 11.85 7.65 10.71
C GLU A 117 12.01 7.72 9.18
N ALA A 118 11.47 6.73 8.45
CA ALA A 118 11.70 6.53 7.03
C ALA A 118 10.93 7.50 6.13
N THR A 119 9.76 7.95 6.56
CA THR A 119 8.93 8.88 5.76
C THR A 119 9.14 10.33 6.15
N ALA A 120 9.74 10.57 7.32
CA ALA A 120 9.72 11.86 8.01
C ALA A 120 8.42 12.59 7.70
N PHE A 121 7.24 11.94 7.89
CA PHE A 121 5.89 12.42 7.54
C PHE A 121 5.87 13.93 7.70
N ARG A 122 6.16 14.64 6.60
CA ARG A 122 6.50 16.06 6.68
C ARG A 122 5.29 16.72 7.30
N GLU A 123 5.56 17.76 8.08
CA GLU A 123 4.57 18.57 8.79
C GLU A 123 3.45 19.15 7.90
N ASP A 124 3.42 18.81 6.60
CA ASP A 124 2.58 19.31 5.51
C ASP A 124 1.89 18.19 4.70
N VAL A 125 1.37 17.13 5.33
CA VAL A 125 0.26 16.41 4.68
C VAL A 125 -1.02 17.13 5.10
N ASP A 126 -1.59 17.89 4.17
CA ASP A 126 -2.90 18.56 4.22
C ASP A 126 -4.10 17.59 4.42
N SER A 127 -3.85 16.39 4.96
CA SER A 127 -4.82 15.43 5.47
C SER A 127 -5.25 15.83 6.88
N GLY A 128 -5.99 16.95 6.99
CA GLY A 128 -7.05 17.23 7.98
C GLY A 128 -6.82 17.10 9.50
N GLY A 129 -5.73 16.51 9.96
CA GLY A 129 -5.50 16.07 11.34
C GLY A 129 -4.15 16.53 11.85
N ARG A 130 -4.15 17.66 12.56
CA ARG A 130 -3.00 18.09 13.37
C ARG A 130 -2.75 17.05 14.48
N GLY A 131 -1.74 16.19 14.34
CA GLY A 131 -1.45 15.15 15.35
C GLY A 131 -0.09 14.46 15.18
N ARG A 132 0.48 13.97 16.29
CA ARG A 132 1.73 13.18 16.30
C ARG A 132 1.40 11.71 16.05
N GLY A 133 1.91 11.12 14.96
CA GLY A 133 1.76 9.67 14.71
C GLY A 133 1.77 9.31 13.23
N VAL A 134 1.63 8.01 12.95
CA VAL A 134 1.51 7.46 11.59
C VAL A 134 0.03 7.34 11.23
N PRO A 135 -0.44 7.78 10.05
CA PRO A 135 -1.80 7.54 9.62
C PRO A 135 -2.15 6.04 9.66
N LYS A 136 -3.26 5.68 10.31
CA LYS A 136 -3.68 4.28 10.51
C LYS A 136 -3.78 3.53 9.20
N ASP A 137 -4.37 4.15 8.18
CA ASP A 137 -4.56 3.48 6.89
C ASP A 137 -3.22 3.18 6.21
N ALA A 138 -2.28 4.12 6.24
CA ALA A 138 -0.92 3.94 5.73
C ALA A 138 -0.16 2.84 6.48
N LEU A 139 -0.28 2.80 7.82
CA LEU A 139 0.31 1.73 8.63
C LEU A 139 -0.24 0.35 8.21
N LEU A 140 -1.56 0.24 8.11
CA LEU A 140 -2.22 -1.00 7.74
C LEU A 140 -1.89 -1.44 6.31
N ASP A 141 -1.68 -0.51 5.39
CA ASP A 141 -1.27 -0.81 4.02
C ASP A 141 0.18 -1.28 3.96
N ALA A 142 1.09 -0.59 4.65
CA ALA A 142 2.48 -0.98 4.74
C ALA A 142 2.62 -2.38 5.33
N VAL A 143 1.93 -2.67 6.44
CA VAL A 143 1.94 -4.00 7.06
C VAL A 143 1.31 -5.06 6.15
N SER A 144 0.24 -4.73 5.43
CA SER A 144 -0.40 -5.70 4.54
C SER A 144 0.51 -6.09 3.38
N VAL A 145 1.20 -5.12 2.78
CA VAL A 145 2.09 -5.34 1.63
C VAL A 145 3.44 -5.92 2.06
N ILE A 146 4.14 -5.27 3.00
CA ILE A 146 5.50 -5.63 3.40
C ILE A 146 5.49 -6.82 4.36
N GLY A 147 4.57 -6.78 5.32
CA GLY A 147 4.40 -7.82 6.32
C GLY A 147 3.66 -9.04 5.79
N ARG A 148 3.12 -8.95 4.56
CA ARG A 148 2.47 -10.05 3.84
C ARG A 148 1.32 -10.67 4.61
N VAL A 149 0.59 -9.81 5.33
CA VAL A 149 -0.60 -10.20 6.08
C VAL A 149 -1.85 -9.57 5.51
N GLU A 150 -2.99 -10.18 5.80
CA GLU A 150 -4.25 -9.57 5.42
C GLU A 150 -4.50 -8.30 6.24
N ARG A 151 -4.88 -7.20 5.58
CA ARG A 151 -5.22 -5.93 6.23
C ARG A 151 -6.20 -6.09 7.41
N ARG A 152 -7.15 -7.02 7.31
CA ARG A 152 -8.10 -7.33 8.41
C ARG A 152 -7.40 -7.92 9.63
N ALA A 153 -6.44 -8.82 9.42
CA ALA A 153 -5.64 -9.39 10.49
C ALA A 153 -4.71 -8.33 11.12
N ALA A 154 -4.08 -7.49 10.30
CA ALA A 154 -3.28 -6.35 10.79
C ALA A 154 -4.12 -5.39 11.63
N LYS A 155 -5.35 -5.08 11.20
CA LYS A 155 -6.28 -4.25 11.97
C LYS A 155 -6.67 -4.91 13.30
N ALA A 156 -6.98 -6.20 13.31
CA ALA A 156 -7.31 -6.92 14.54
C ALA A 156 -6.14 -6.87 15.54
N ARG A 157 -4.90 -7.07 15.06
CA ARG A 157 -3.71 -6.97 15.91
C ARG A 157 -3.47 -5.56 16.43
N LEU A 158 -3.73 -4.52 15.62
CA LEU A 158 -3.64 -3.14 16.06
C LEU A 158 -4.66 -2.83 17.17
N ASP A 159 -5.89 -3.32 17.04
CA ASP A 159 -6.93 -3.17 18.05
C ASP A 159 -6.57 -3.88 19.37
N GLU A 160 -5.86 -5.00 19.32
CA GLU A 160 -5.31 -5.69 20.51
C GLU A 160 -4.22 -4.86 21.19
N LEU A 161 -3.20 -4.41 20.45
CA LEU A 161 -2.12 -3.58 20.99
C LEU A 161 -2.61 -2.30 21.64
N ARG A 162 -3.71 -1.73 21.12
CA ARG A 162 -4.38 -0.58 21.72
C ARG A 162 -4.99 -0.92 23.07
N LYS A 163 -5.65 -2.08 23.20
CA LYS A 163 -6.20 -2.57 24.49
C LYS A 163 -5.10 -2.89 25.50
N GLU A 164 -3.96 -3.36 25.02
CA GLU A 164 -2.75 -3.62 25.81
C GLU A 164 -2.03 -2.33 26.24
N GLY A 165 -2.40 -1.17 25.69
CA GLY A 165 -1.78 0.13 25.97
C GLY A 165 -0.43 0.34 25.29
N VAL A 166 0.00 -0.56 24.40
CA VAL A 166 1.26 -0.47 23.65
C VAL A 166 1.22 0.64 22.61
N VAL A 167 0.04 0.88 22.02
CA VAL A 167 -0.20 1.96 21.06
C VAL A 167 -1.40 2.81 21.48
N ALA A 168 -1.34 4.09 21.12
CA ALA A 168 -2.44 5.04 21.25
C ALA A 168 -2.90 5.51 19.86
N GLU A 169 -4.21 5.69 19.72
CA GLU A 169 -4.87 6.22 18.52
C GLU A 169 -5.52 7.56 18.88
N ASP A 170 -5.24 8.63 18.13
CA ASP A 170 -5.91 9.93 18.35
C ASP A 170 -7.40 9.79 18.00
N ALA A 171 -8.29 10.19 18.93
CA ALA A 171 -9.76 10.17 18.86
C ALA A 171 -10.39 9.06 17.96
N ASP A 172 -10.85 7.98 18.61
CA ASP A 172 -11.44 6.73 18.09
C ASP A 172 -12.45 6.79 16.90
N GLN A 173 -12.90 7.97 16.47
CA GLN A 173 -14.00 8.15 15.51
C GLN A 173 -13.57 8.79 14.17
N HIS A 174 -12.31 9.14 13.96
CA HIS A 174 -11.88 9.76 12.71
C HIS A 174 -11.27 8.76 11.72
N PRO A 175 -11.68 8.78 10.43
CA PRO A 175 -11.06 7.96 9.39
C PRO A 175 -9.58 8.33 9.15
N GLU A 176 -9.13 9.50 9.63
CA GLU A 176 -7.73 9.94 9.58
C GLU A 176 -7.02 9.75 10.94
N SER A 177 -7.40 8.73 11.70
CA SER A 177 -6.78 8.48 13.00
C SER A 177 -5.29 8.16 12.87
N ARG A 178 -4.49 8.70 13.80
CA ARG A 178 -3.04 8.52 13.83
C ARG A 178 -2.65 7.59 14.96
N VAL A 179 -1.74 6.66 14.67
CA VAL A 179 -1.20 5.65 15.58
C VAL A 179 0.16 6.10 16.09
N ARG A 180 0.38 6.01 17.39
CA ARG A 180 1.67 6.27 18.04
C ARG A 180 1.95 5.25 19.13
N LEU A 181 3.22 5.03 19.43
CA LEU A 181 3.63 4.29 20.62
C LEU A 181 3.31 5.09 21.90
N THR A 182 2.96 4.38 22.96
CA THR A 182 2.65 4.96 24.28
C THR A 182 3.91 5.19 25.11
#